data_AF-A0A9R0F3W2-F1
#
_entry.id   AF-A0A9R0F3W2-F1
#
_cell.length_a   1.000
_cell.length_b   1.000
_cell.length_c   1.000
_cell.angle_alpha   90.00
_cell.angle_beta   90.00
_cell.angle_gamma   90.00
#
_symmetry.space_group_name_H-M   'P 1'
#
loop_
_entity.id
_entity.type
_entity.pdbx_description
1 polymer ?
#
loop_
_entity_poly.entity_id
_entity_poly.type
_entity_poly.pdbx_seq_one_letter_code
_entity_poly.pdbx_strand_id
1 'polypeptide(L)'
;MTGTKENKKNEEPKTKAKPKAERVVVVEADVKTESKTDAKHKVSLVDEPEVGSSGSSSTTTKSIVSHESVEGEEEGREHSQQIGNSPLAAIHVDRVEYLSAHRELTLERQHQQVLNNILHRRLAEYYKKRKCEHVLKPLEGAMDMEEKYQQKLLSYQELKEKAEREIADIKKKVTEVEETYGGRLEHAEKKFDELQHLERSTGSGLIYSRKGKPIANKTVERFLTLQRRKSEQSSALCLRYIRARNAVAELEAIVKNLETLGPGLYVYQYEQLNIDNQNYNTKIEEREDELIKNRTKCTEHNQILAHIREKMHHTDEVIDFAECDLGDAEMEFYRAREDLGMIKSRRNKLRWSLEEERLKAGLLTRKDLLRDFQASLDEVVHLGQRKKQLEAQVLKASKELRHARKHVLAQSNLHRHM
;
A
#
# COMPACT_ATOMS: atom_id res chain seq x y z
N MET A 1 -15.78 74.83 74.01
CA MET A 1 -17.16 74.50 73.57
C MET A 1 -17.03 73.88 72.19
N THR A 2 -17.45 72.66 71.87
CA THR A 2 -18.02 71.47 72.55
C THR A 2 -17.45 70.26 71.78
N GLY A 3 -17.20 69.05 72.29
CA GLY A 3 -17.65 68.38 73.50
C GLY A 3 -18.31 67.04 73.11
N THR A 4 -17.66 65.90 73.41
CA THR A 4 -18.22 64.51 73.37
C THR A 4 -18.60 63.93 71.97
N LYS A 5 -18.58 62.62 71.70
CA LYS A 5 -18.29 61.43 72.53
C LYS A 5 -17.79 60.24 71.69
N GLU A 6 -17.03 59.39 72.38
CA GLU A 6 -16.67 58.00 72.11
C GLU A 6 -17.88 57.09 71.80
N ASN A 7 -17.67 55.96 71.08
CA ASN A 7 -17.58 54.66 71.76
C ASN A 7 -16.94 53.51 70.96
N LYS A 8 -16.42 52.52 71.69
CA LYS A 8 -15.87 51.22 71.24
C LYS A 8 -16.97 50.18 71.02
N LYS A 9 -16.72 49.19 70.15
CA LYS A 9 -16.62 47.73 70.42
C LYS A 9 -16.58 46.95 69.07
N ASN A 10 -15.59 46.10 68.79
CA ASN A 10 -15.25 44.76 69.32
C ASN A 10 -15.85 43.64 68.43
N GLU A 11 -15.00 42.86 67.74
CA GLU A 11 -15.00 41.38 67.69
C GLU A 11 -14.22 40.80 66.50
N GLU A 12 -13.16 40.06 66.84
CA GLU A 12 -12.54 38.96 66.09
C GLU A 12 -12.73 37.68 66.95
N PRO A 13 -12.44 36.44 66.46
CA PRO A 13 -12.30 35.97 65.08
C PRO A 13 -13.12 34.67 64.83
N LYS A 14 -13.14 34.14 63.59
CA LYS A 14 -13.39 32.70 63.33
C LYS A 14 -12.80 32.21 62.01
N THR A 15 -12.67 30.89 61.89
CA THR A 15 -11.62 30.22 61.09
C THR A 15 -12.15 29.29 59.99
N LYS A 16 -11.23 28.89 59.09
CA LYS A 16 -11.28 27.76 58.13
C LYS A 16 -12.13 27.93 56.85
N ALA A 17 -11.43 27.96 55.70
CA ALA A 17 -11.64 27.01 54.58
C ALA A 17 -10.44 27.03 53.61
N LYS A 18 -10.07 25.86 53.05
CA LYS A 18 -9.06 25.73 51.97
C LYS A 18 -9.74 25.83 50.59
N PRO A 19 -9.11 26.40 49.55
CA PRO A 19 -9.40 26.03 48.17
C PRO A 19 -8.70 24.70 47.82
N LYS A 20 -9.30 23.93 46.91
CA LYS A 20 -8.80 22.62 46.45
C LYS A 20 -7.86 22.80 45.25
N ALA A 21 -6.86 21.92 45.14
CA ALA A 21 -6.10 21.76 43.91
C ALA A 21 -6.93 21.01 42.86
N GLU A 22 -6.88 21.48 41.62
CA GLU A 22 -7.57 20.88 40.47
C GLU A 22 -6.69 19.78 39.87
N ARG A 23 -7.28 18.59 39.64
CA ARG A 23 -6.55 17.39 39.23
C ARG A 23 -6.81 17.10 37.76
N VAL A 24 -5.86 17.44 36.90
CA VAL A 24 -5.92 17.10 35.48
C VAL A 24 -5.87 15.58 35.31
N VAL A 25 -6.73 15.08 34.44
CA VAL A 25 -6.87 13.65 34.13
C VAL A 25 -5.80 13.24 33.12
N VAL A 26 -5.04 12.20 33.45
CA VAL A 26 -4.20 11.48 32.47
C VAL A 26 -5.02 10.31 31.94
N VAL A 27 -5.16 10.24 30.61
CA VAL A 27 -5.81 9.14 29.92
C VAL A 27 -4.74 8.10 29.56
N GLU A 28 -4.88 6.90 30.10
CA GLU A 28 -4.10 5.74 29.67
C GLU A 28 -4.69 5.20 28.35
N ALA A 29 -3.82 4.85 27.40
CA ALA A 29 -4.20 4.23 26.14
C ALA A 29 -3.45 2.91 25.97
N ASP A 30 -4.18 1.80 26.10
CA ASP A 30 -3.66 0.45 25.86
C ASP A 30 -3.29 0.26 24.38
N VAL A 31 -2.05 -0.16 24.12
CA VAL A 31 -1.64 -0.70 22.82
C VAL A 31 -1.14 -2.13 23.01
N LYS A 32 -1.99 -3.10 22.65
CA LYS A 32 -1.60 -4.50 22.53
C LYS A 32 -0.73 -4.68 21.29
N THR A 33 0.48 -5.20 21.47
CA THR A 33 1.30 -5.75 20.38
C THR A 33 1.43 -7.26 20.58
N GLU A 34 0.83 -8.03 19.67
CA GLU A 34 0.98 -9.49 19.66
C GLU A 34 2.27 -9.88 18.94
N SER A 35 3.23 -10.45 19.67
CA SER A 35 4.43 -11.03 19.10
C SER A 35 4.25 -12.53 18.88
N LYS A 36 4.13 -12.98 17.63
CA LYS A 36 4.25 -14.41 17.28
C LYS A 36 5.66 -14.73 16.83
N THR A 37 6.30 -15.63 17.57
CA THR A 37 7.55 -16.29 17.20
C THR A 37 7.30 -17.33 16.11
N ASP A 38 8.23 -17.49 15.18
CA ASP A 38 8.69 -18.83 14.77
C ASP A 38 10.06 -18.75 14.09
N ALA A 39 10.88 -19.78 14.28
CA ALA A 39 12.25 -19.84 13.77
C ALA A 39 12.62 -21.26 13.35
N LYS A 40 13.22 -21.43 12.15
CA LYS A 40 14.34 -22.37 11.89
C LYS A 40 14.80 -22.43 10.43
N HIS A 41 16.12 -22.25 10.24
CA HIS A 41 17.05 -23.03 9.36
C HIS A 41 16.78 -23.06 7.82
N LYS A 42 17.77 -23.25 6.92
CA LYS A 42 19.16 -23.78 7.00
C LYS A 42 19.96 -23.39 5.70
N VAL A 43 21.28 -23.09 5.80
CA VAL A 43 22.44 -23.42 4.88
C VAL A 43 22.27 -23.22 3.34
N SER A 44 23.21 -22.73 2.50
CA SER A 44 24.70 -22.81 2.39
C SER A 44 25.23 -21.59 1.59
N LEU A 45 26.44 -21.03 1.81
CA LEU A 45 27.83 -21.51 1.53
C LEU A 45 28.25 -21.41 0.04
N VAL A 46 29.52 -21.00 -0.19
CA VAL A 46 30.27 -20.78 -1.46
C VAL A 46 30.00 -19.40 -2.12
N ASP A 47 30.99 -18.53 -2.44
CA ASP A 47 32.45 -18.47 -2.15
C ASP A 47 33.03 -17.03 -2.31
N GLU A 48 34.34 -16.84 -2.04
CA GLU A 48 35.23 -15.65 -2.20
C GLU A 48 36.27 -15.90 -3.33
N PRO A 49 36.91 -14.90 -3.99
CA PRO A 49 38.16 -14.33 -3.43
C PRO A 49 38.57 -12.87 -3.80
N GLU A 50 38.86 -12.09 -2.76
CA GLU A 50 40.15 -11.41 -2.46
C GLU A 50 41.21 -11.15 -3.57
N VAL A 51 41.68 -9.90 -3.65
CA VAL A 51 43.11 -9.44 -3.56
C VAL A 51 43.12 -7.97 -3.06
N GLY A 52 43.94 -7.48 -2.12
CA GLY A 52 44.93 -8.07 -1.21
C GLY A 52 45.90 -7.02 -0.62
N SER A 53 46.75 -7.42 0.35
CA SER A 53 47.93 -6.68 0.92
C SER A 53 47.65 -5.57 1.97
N SER A 54 48.33 -5.44 3.13
CA SER A 54 49.49 -6.12 3.77
C SER A 54 49.37 -5.96 5.31
N GLY A 55 49.61 -6.94 6.20
CA GLY A 55 50.92 -7.49 6.65
C GLY A 55 51.28 -6.95 8.06
N SER A 56 51.89 -7.67 9.03
CA SER A 56 52.34 -9.07 9.12
C SER A 56 52.63 -9.50 10.58
N SER A 57 52.30 -10.77 10.95
CA SER A 57 52.90 -11.65 12.00
C SER A 57 53.04 -11.10 13.46
N SER A 58 53.35 -11.83 14.55
CA SER A 58 53.63 -13.24 14.91
C SER A 58 53.72 -13.32 16.46
N THR A 59 53.49 -14.41 17.23
CA THR A 59 52.90 -15.77 17.09
C THR A 59 52.84 -16.40 18.50
N THR A 60 51.89 -17.33 18.78
CA THR A 60 51.93 -18.36 19.87
C THR A 60 51.97 -17.86 21.36
N THR A 61 51.43 -18.53 22.40
CA THR A 61 50.87 -19.89 22.60
C THR A 61 49.95 -19.97 23.84
N LYS A 62 48.85 -20.75 23.71
CA LYS A 62 48.20 -21.67 24.69
C LYS A 62 48.34 -21.49 26.24
N SER A 63 47.15 -21.53 26.89
CA SER A 63 46.80 -22.42 28.04
C SER A 63 47.35 -22.10 29.46
N ILE A 64 46.76 -22.50 30.61
CA ILE A 64 45.41 -22.99 31.02
C ILE A 64 45.32 -22.88 32.58
N VAL A 65 44.17 -22.43 33.12
CA VAL A 65 43.49 -22.84 34.39
C VAL A 65 44.25 -22.94 35.75
N SER A 66 43.70 -22.23 36.77
CA SER A 66 43.63 -22.46 38.26
C SER A 66 44.74 -23.22 39.03
N HIS A 67 45.08 -22.92 40.29
CA HIS A 67 44.17 -22.97 41.44
C HIS A 67 44.80 -22.42 42.74
N GLU A 68 43.92 -21.88 43.59
CA GLU A 68 43.97 -21.63 45.05
C GLU A 68 44.97 -22.44 45.92
N SER A 69 45.69 -21.79 46.85
CA SER A 69 45.63 -22.02 48.34
C SER A 69 46.95 -21.85 49.14
N VAL A 70 46.78 -21.52 50.44
CA VAL A 70 47.67 -21.70 51.62
C VAL A 70 48.79 -20.68 51.93
N GLU A 71 48.51 -19.89 52.98
CA GLU A 71 49.30 -19.47 54.18
C GLU A 71 50.85 -19.44 54.19
N GLY A 72 51.42 -18.44 54.88
CA GLY A 72 52.78 -18.51 55.44
C GLY A 72 53.58 -17.20 55.52
N GLU A 73 53.70 -16.67 56.74
CA GLU A 73 54.87 -16.01 57.39
C GLU A 73 56.27 -16.23 56.74
N GLU A 74 57.32 -15.40 56.87
CA GLU A 74 57.55 -14.06 57.42
C GLU A 74 58.91 -13.52 56.86
N GLU A 75 59.28 -12.28 57.18
CA GLU A 75 60.64 -11.68 57.18
C GLU A 75 61.71 -11.95 56.06
N GLY A 76 62.22 -10.86 55.49
CA GLY A 76 63.65 -10.53 55.70
C GLY A 76 64.65 -10.56 54.53
N ARG A 77 65.26 -9.38 54.26
CA ARG A 77 66.55 -9.13 53.56
C ARG A 77 66.64 -9.49 52.08
N GLU A 78 66.55 -8.53 51.17
CA GLU A 78 67.63 -7.60 50.78
C GLU A 78 68.95 -8.24 50.31
N HIS A 79 69.15 -8.28 48.99
CA HIS A 79 70.45 -7.93 48.40
C HIS A 79 70.28 -7.21 47.06
N SER A 80 70.64 -5.92 47.06
CA SER A 80 70.64 -5.07 45.86
C SER A 80 71.91 -5.30 45.05
N GLN A 81 71.80 -5.38 43.72
CA GLN A 81 72.89 -5.00 42.81
C GLN A 81 72.35 -4.15 41.66
N GLN A 82 73.20 -3.27 41.15
CA GLN A 82 72.82 -1.93 40.68
C GLN A 82 73.56 -1.56 39.40
N ILE A 83 72.85 -1.49 38.26
CA ILE A 83 73.28 -0.87 37.01
C ILE A 83 72.00 -0.35 36.30
N GLY A 84 71.92 0.84 35.73
CA GLY A 84 72.87 1.95 35.62
C GLY A 84 72.14 3.25 35.23
N ASN A 85 72.82 4.39 35.36
CA ASN A 85 72.18 5.72 35.34
C ASN A 85 72.47 6.49 34.03
N SER A 86 71.46 7.11 33.43
CA SER A 86 71.63 8.13 32.38
C SER A 86 70.45 9.12 32.41
N PRO A 87 70.66 10.43 32.19
CA PRO A 87 69.83 11.45 32.85
C PRO A 87 68.63 11.90 32.00
N LEU A 88 67.41 11.62 32.48
CA LEU A 88 66.29 12.52 32.21
C LEU A 88 66.42 13.76 33.11
N ALA A 89 66.01 14.92 32.60
CA ALA A 89 65.95 16.15 33.38
C ALA A 89 65.13 15.90 34.65
N ALA A 90 65.73 16.15 35.81
CA ALA A 90 65.09 15.91 37.08
C ALA A 90 63.90 16.85 37.26
N ILE A 91 62.70 16.32 37.03
CA ILE A 91 61.49 16.88 37.65
C ILE A 91 61.78 16.81 39.15
N HIS A 92 61.95 17.96 39.80
CA HIS A 92 62.08 18.05 41.25
C HIS A 92 60.71 17.80 41.88
N VAL A 93 60.19 16.58 41.72
CA VAL A 93 59.14 16.06 42.58
C VAL A 93 59.77 15.98 43.96
N ASP A 94 59.37 16.85 44.88
CA ASP A 94 59.76 16.67 46.27
C ASP A 94 59.16 15.34 46.73
N ARG A 95 60.04 14.34 46.88
CA ARG A 95 59.64 12.96 47.15
C ARG A 95 58.94 12.87 48.51
N VAL A 96 59.18 13.80 49.43
CA VAL A 96 58.48 13.85 50.72
C VAL A 96 57.06 14.35 50.52
N GLU A 97 56.87 15.46 49.81
CA GLU A 97 55.56 16.06 49.54
C GLU A 97 54.66 15.14 48.69
N TYR A 98 55.24 14.48 47.67
CA TYR A 98 54.51 13.51 46.87
C TYR A 98 54.11 12.26 47.69
N LEU A 99 54.98 11.80 48.60
CA LEU A 99 54.65 10.69 49.50
C LEU A 99 53.63 11.08 50.57
N SER A 100 53.61 12.32 51.07
CA SER A 100 52.55 12.78 51.97
C SER A 100 51.21 12.92 51.24
N ALA A 101 51.18 13.55 50.06
CA ALA A 101 49.99 13.65 49.23
C ALA A 101 49.43 12.25 48.86
N HIS A 102 50.30 11.29 48.51
CA HIS A 102 49.88 9.91 48.27
C HIS A 102 49.29 9.24 49.53
N ARG A 103 49.87 9.47 50.72
CA ARG A 103 49.33 8.95 51.99
C ARG A 103 47.97 9.56 52.31
N GLU A 104 47.82 10.87 52.16
CA GLU A 104 46.57 11.60 52.38
C GLU A 104 45.47 11.12 51.43
N LEU A 105 45.74 11.05 50.12
CA LEU A 105 44.81 10.51 49.12
C LEU A 105 44.50 9.03 49.37
N THR A 106 45.43 8.24 49.91
CA THR A 106 45.17 6.84 50.29
C THR A 106 44.22 6.76 51.49
N LEU A 107 44.42 7.59 52.51
CA LEU A 107 43.55 7.68 53.68
C LEU A 107 42.16 8.21 53.30
N GLU A 108 42.07 9.22 52.44
CA GLU A 108 40.80 9.73 51.93
C GLU A 108 40.08 8.68 51.09
N ARG A 109 40.77 7.97 50.20
CA ARG A 109 40.21 6.83 49.45
C ARG A 109 39.67 5.75 50.40
N GLN A 110 40.41 5.39 51.45
CA GLN A 110 39.94 4.44 52.47
C GLN A 110 38.70 4.96 53.22
N HIS A 111 38.67 6.23 53.60
CA HIS A 111 37.53 6.86 54.25
C HIS A 111 36.28 6.85 53.36
N GLN A 112 36.43 7.28 52.10
CA GLN A 112 35.35 7.24 51.10
C GLN A 112 34.87 5.81 50.85
N GLN A 113 35.77 4.83 50.79
CA GLN A 113 35.43 3.41 50.64
C GLN A 113 34.63 2.89 51.85
N VAL A 114 34.97 3.28 53.08
CA VAL A 114 34.19 2.94 54.29
C VAL A 114 32.81 3.60 54.26
N LEU A 115 32.73 4.89 53.91
CA LEU A 115 31.46 5.61 53.81
C LEU A 115 30.55 5.01 52.73
N ASN A 116 31.11 4.74 51.54
CA ASN A 116 30.44 4.11 50.42
C ASN A 116 29.91 2.70 50.78
N ASN A 117 30.71 1.88 51.49
CA ASN A 117 30.26 0.59 52.04
C ASN A 117 29.08 0.74 53.02
N ILE A 118 29.10 1.75 53.90
CA ILE A 118 27.98 2.03 54.82
C ILE A 118 26.72 2.45 54.05
N LEU A 119 26.87 3.26 53.00
CA LEU A 119 25.76 3.66 52.13
C LEU A 119 25.20 2.46 51.37
N HIS A 120 26.02 1.59 50.78
CA HIS A 120 25.55 0.37 50.12
C HIS A 120 24.80 -0.57 51.08
N ARG A 121 25.25 -0.73 52.34
CA ARG A 121 24.51 -1.49 53.35
C ARG A 121 23.13 -0.88 53.64
N ARG A 122 23.07 0.45 53.85
CA ARG A 122 21.79 1.17 54.07
C ARG A 122 20.85 1.06 52.86
N LEU A 123 21.40 1.12 51.64
CA LEU A 123 20.64 0.98 50.40
C LEU A 123 20.09 -0.43 50.24
N ALA A 124 20.90 -1.46 50.52
CA ALA A 124 20.47 -2.85 50.50
C ALA A 124 19.37 -3.14 51.55
N GLU A 125 19.49 -2.60 52.76
CA GLU A 125 18.41 -2.65 53.75
C GLU A 125 17.13 -1.96 53.28
N TYR A 126 17.25 -0.80 52.65
CA TYR A 126 16.11 -0.04 52.13
C TYR A 126 15.34 -0.83 51.05
N TYR A 127 16.05 -1.42 50.08
CA TYR A 127 15.42 -2.24 49.04
C TYR A 127 14.83 -3.54 49.59
N LYS A 128 15.50 -4.21 50.55
CA LYS A 128 14.93 -5.37 51.26
C LYS A 128 13.62 -5.01 51.99
N LYS A 129 13.60 -3.90 52.75
CA LYS A 129 12.39 -3.42 53.47
C LYS A 129 11.21 -3.11 52.53
N ARG A 130 11.47 -2.79 51.25
CA ARG A 130 10.45 -2.54 50.22
C ARG A 130 10.17 -3.72 49.27
N LYS A 131 10.77 -4.90 49.52
CA LYS A 131 10.70 -6.10 48.65
C LYS A 131 11.21 -5.88 47.21
N CYS A 132 12.08 -4.90 46.99
CA CYS A 132 12.69 -4.62 45.68
C CYS A 132 13.94 -5.48 45.43
N GLU A 133 13.85 -6.79 45.67
CA GLU A 133 15.01 -7.71 45.62
C GLU A 133 15.61 -7.86 44.22
N HIS A 134 14.83 -7.55 43.17
CA HIS A 134 15.29 -7.48 41.80
C HIS A 134 16.40 -6.43 41.54
N VAL A 135 16.54 -5.42 42.41
CA VAL A 135 17.62 -4.39 42.32
C VAL A 135 18.96 -4.90 42.86
N LEU A 136 18.95 -5.98 43.65
CA LEU A 136 20.15 -6.56 44.29
C LEU A 136 20.77 -7.71 43.49
N LYS A 137 20.16 -8.12 42.37
CA LYS A 137 20.75 -9.09 41.45
C LYS A 137 21.88 -8.40 40.67
N PRO A 138 23.06 -9.02 40.50
CA PRO A 138 24.07 -8.51 39.58
C PRO A 138 23.45 -8.27 38.21
N LEU A 139 23.54 -7.04 37.72
CA LEU A 139 22.98 -6.68 36.43
C LEU A 139 23.81 -7.38 35.35
N GLU A 140 23.16 -8.17 34.51
CA GLU A 140 23.81 -8.88 33.41
C GLU A 140 24.38 -7.83 32.42
N GLY A 141 25.69 -7.85 32.19
CA GLY A 141 26.40 -6.77 31.48
C GLY A 141 26.77 -5.54 32.33
N ALA A 142 26.86 -5.66 33.66
CA ALA A 142 27.26 -4.54 34.53
C ALA A 142 28.60 -3.88 34.13
N MET A 143 29.62 -4.66 33.74
CA MET A 143 30.89 -4.09 33.28
C MET A 143 30.73 -3.33 31.96
N ASP A 144 30.03 -3.88 30.96
CA ASP A 144 29.72 -3.17 29.72
C ASP A 144 28.97 -1.84 29.97
N MET A 145 28.11 -1.79 30.99
CA MET A 145 27.38 -0.59 31.37
C MET A 145 28.28 0.42 32.10
N GLU A 146 29.26 -0.05 32.87
CA GLU A 146 30.29 0.77 33.50
C GLU A 146 31.28 1.32 32.47
N GLU A 147 31.74 0.52 31.51
CA GLU A 147 32.55 0.97 30.37
C GLU A 147 31.81 2.00 29.51
N LYS A 148 30.53 1.77 29.18
CA LYS A 148 29.68 2.75 28.49
C LYS A 148 29.48 4.03 29.32
N TYR A 149 29.46 3.93 30.65
CA TYR A 149 29.39 5.10 31.53
C TYR A 149 30.72 5.87 31.55
N GLN A 150 31.85 5.18 31.64
CA GLN A 150 33.19 5.79 31.55
C GLN A 150 33.41 6.47 30.19
N GLN A 151 33.02 5.82 29.08
CA GLN A 151 33.08 6.40 27.74
C GLN A 151 32.22 7.67 27.63
N LYS A 152 31.02 7.67 28.23
CA LYS A 152 30.18 8.88 28.33
C LYS A 152 30.83 9.97 29.17
N LEU A 153 31.47 9.62 30.28
CA LEU A 153 32.16 10.56 31.16
C LEU A 153 33.36 11.21 30.46
N LEU A 154 34.15 10.44 29.69
CA LEU A 154 35.23 10.95 28.84
C LEU A 154 34.68 11.89 27.75
N SER A 155 33.63 11.49 27.04
CA SER A 155 33.02 12.36 26.02
C SER A 155 32.44 13.67 26.61
N TYR A 156 31.92 13.61 27.84
CA TYR A 156 31.47 14.79 28.59
C TYR A 156 32.64 15.68 29.00
N GLN A 157 33.77 15.10 29.43
CA GLN A 157 34.99 15.85 29.71
C GLN A 157 35.52 16.55 28.45
N GLU A 158 35.59 15.85 27.31
CA GLU A 158 35.97 16.48 26.05
C GLU A 158 35.04 17.64 25.65
N LEU A 159 33.73 17.47 25.82
CA LEU A 159 32.73 18.51 25.57
C LEU A 159 32.95 19.72 26.49
N LYS A 160 33.23 19.48 27.77
CA LYS A 160 33.54 20.54 28.75
C LYS A 160 34.83 21.27 28.39
N GLU A 161 35.89 20.55 28.03
CA GLU A 161 37.17 21.15 27.59
C GLU A 161 37.05 21.92 26.27
N LYS A 162 36.17 21.49 25.35
CA LYS A 162 35.83 22.23 24.12
C LYS A 162 35.11 23.54 24.48
N ALA A 163 34.07 23.48 25.30
CA ALA A 163 33.33 24.66 25.78
C ALA A 163 34.22 25.65 26.55
N GLU A 164 35.11 25.17 27.43
CA GLU A 164 36.05 26.02 28.17
C GLU A 164 37.03 26.75 27.25
N ARG A 165 37.53 26.08 26.20
CA ARG A 165 38.36 26.70 25.15
C ARG A 165 37.60 27.74 24.35
N GLU A 166 36.39 27.41 23.88
CA GLU A 166 35.54 28.35 23.14
C GLU A 166 35.20 29.60 23.97
N ILE A 167 34.86 29.43 25.25
CA ILE A 167 34.63 30.55 26.18
C ILE A 167 35.90 31.39 26.36
N ALA A 168 37.07 30.77 26.48
CA ALA A 168 38.34 31.50 26.61
C ALA A 168 38.67 32.30 25.35
N ASP A 169 38.44 31.75 24.16
CA ASP A 169 38.72 32.41 22.89
C ASP A 169 37.69 33.50 22.55
N ILE A 170 36.42 33.33 22.94
CA ILE A 170 35.41 34.40 22.87
C ILE A 170 35.82 35.55 23.80
N LYS A 171 36.24 35.26 25.04
CA LYS A 171 36.69 36.30 26.00
C LYS A 171 37.87 37.11 25.46
N LYS A 172 38.90 36.46 24.90
CA LYS A 172 40.05 37.15 24.28
C LYS A 172 39.60 38.09 23.15
N LYS A 173 38.75 37.61 22.24
CA LYS A 173 38.22 38.42 21.13
C LYS A 173 37.37 39.60 21.62
N VAL A 174 36.60 39.42 22.70
CA VAL A 174 35.85 40.53 23.32
C VAL A 174 36.82 41.58 23.89
N THR A 175 37.85 41.17 24.65
CA THR A 175 38.83 42.12 25.20
C THR A 175 39.61 42.86 24.10
N GLU A 176 40.00 42.18 23.01
CA GLU A 176 40.64 42.82 21.84
C GLU A 176 39.73 43.86 21.18
N VAL A 177 38.42 43.58 21.06
CA VAL A 177 37.44 44.53 20.52
C VAL A 177 37.18 45.70 21.47
N GLU A 178 37.16 45.47 22.79
CA GLU A 178 37.01 46.52 23.81
C GLU A 178 38.22 47.46 23.84
N GLU A 179 39.44 46.94 23.81
CA GLU A 179 40.68 47.73 23.75
C GLU A 179 40.76 48.55 22.46
N THR A 180 40.49 47.94 21.31
CA THR A 180 40.50 48.66 20.01
C THR A 180 39.38 49.68 19.88
N TYR A 181 38.22 49.46 20.52
CA TYR A 181 37.16 50.44 20.64
C TYR A 181 37.58 51.62 21.54
N GLY A 182 38.11 51.34 22.73
CA GLY A 182 38.58 52.36 23.68
C GLY A 182 39.65 53.28 23.07
N GLY A 183 40.68 52.70 22.46
CA GLY A 183 41.73 53.48 21.78
C GLY A 183 41.20 54.33 20.62
N ARG A 184 40.21 53.85 19.87
CA ARG A 184 39.55 54.63 18.81
C ARG A 184 38.70 55.76 19.37
N LEU A 185 37.99 55.53 20.48
CA LEU A 185 37.17 56.53 21.15
C LEU A 185 38.05 57.66 21.69
N GLU A 186 39.09 57.35 22.45
CA GLU A 186 40.05 58.35 22.95
C GLU A 186 40.67 59.17 21.82
N HIS A 187 41.03 58.54 20.69
CA HIS A 187 41.62 59.23 19.55
C HIS A 187 40.62 60.17 18.87
N ALA A 188 39.34 59.79 18.80
CA ALA A 188 38.27 60.62 18.27
C ALA A 188 37.95 61.81 19.19
N GLU A 189 37.93 61.59 20.52
CA GLU A 189 37.71 62.64 21.51
C GLU A 189 38.85 63.66 21.52
N LYS A 190 40.11 63.21 21.52
CA LYS A 190 41.30 64.09 21.43
C LYS A 190 41.23 64.99 20.18
N LYS A 191 40.94 64.42 19.01
CA LYS A 191 40.77 65.17 17.75
C LYS A 191 39.57 66.13 17.78
N PHE A 192 38.48 65.77 18.45
CA PHE A 192 37.32 66.64 18.58
C PHE A 192 37.62 67.84 19.48
N ASP A 193 38.38 67.64 20.57
CA ASP A 193 38.78 68.72 21.47
C ASP A 193 39.88 69.62 20.88
N GLU A 194 40.81 69.07 20.09
CA GLU A 194 41.73 69.84 19.23
C GLU A 194 40.96 70.76 18.27
N LEU A 195 39.95 70.23 17.58
CA LEU A 195 39.10 70.98 16.66
C LEU A 195 38.30 72.07 17.39
N GLN A 196 37.71 71.77 18.54
CA GLN A 196 37.01 72.75 19.39
C GLN A 196 37.94 73.87 19.89
N HIS A 197 39.20 73.55 20.18
CA HIS A 197 40.21 74.55 20.55
C HIS A 197 40.58 75.45 19.36
N LEU A 198 40.76 74.87 18.17
CA LEU A 198 41.01 75.63 16.93
C LEU A 198 39.83 76.56 16.62
N GLU A 199 38.59 76.05 16.61
CA GLU A 199 37.37 76.84 16.37
C GLU A 199 37.24 77.99 17.38
N ARG A 200 37.56 77.76 18.67
CA ARG A 200 37.57 78.79 19.72
C ARG A 200 38.62 79.87 19.44
N SER A 201 39.84 79.47 19.09
CA SER A 201 40.94 80.41 18.80
C SER A 201 40.67 81.25 17.56
N THR A 202 40.16 80.65 16.48
CA THR A 202 39.80 81.37 15.25
C THR A 202 38.54 82.23 15.38
N GLY A 203 37.60 81.82 16.24
CA GLY A 203 36.39 82.60 16.54
C GLY A 203 36.68 83.84 17.39
N SER A 204 37.72 83.81 18.22
CA SER A 204 38.11 84.95 19.06
C SER A 204 38.85 86.01 18.24
N GLY A 205 38.10 87.00 17.76
CA GLY A 205 38.59 88.06 16.87
C GLY A 205 37.82 88.16 15.54
N LEU A 206 36.93 87.21 15.26
CA LEU A 206 36.07 87.25 14.08
C LEU A 206 35.09 88.44 14.15
N ILE A 207 34.72 89.00 13.00
CA ILE A 207 33.86 90.20 12.90
C ILE A 207 32.57 89.86 12.15
N TYR A 208 31.43 90.37 12.62
CA TYR A 208 30.15 90.22 11.90
C TYR A 208 30.18 91.00 10.58
N SER A 209 30.28 90.29 9.45
CA SER A 209 30.28 90.85 8.08
C SER A 209 29.23 91.94 7.83
N ARG A 210 28.01 91.79 8.37
CA ARG A 210 26.90 92.77 8.21
C ARG A 210 26.90 93.94 9.18
N LYS A 211 27.71 93.92 10.24
CA LYS A 211 27.64 94.90 11.35
C LYS A 211 28.99 95.51 11.76
N GLY A 212 30.12 95.00 11.24
CA GLY A 212 31.47 95.49 11.55
C GLY A 212 31.93 95.32 13.02
N LYS A 213 31.09 94.74 13.89
CA LYS A 213 31.41 94.53 15.31
C LYS A 213 32.04 93.15 15.52
N PRO A 214 33.04 93.02 16.42
CA PRO A 214 33.62 91.72 16.77
C PRO A 214 32.55 90.80 17.36
N ILE A 215 32.67 89.50 17.11
CA ILE A 215 31.87 88.47 17.77
C ILE A 215 32.35 88.37 19.22
N ALA A 216 31.44 88.50 20.17
CA ALA A 216 31.77 88.35 21.58
C ALA A 216 32.15 86.89 21.89
N ASN A 217 33.20 86.66 22.68
CA ASN A 217 33.66 85.31 23.05
C ASN A 217 32.54 84.44 23.63
N LYS A 218 31.64 85.02 24.45
CA LYS A 218 30.42 84.36 24.98
C LYS A 218 29.49 83.82 23.87
N THR A 219 29.46 84.44 22.70
CA THR A 219 28.69 83.96 21.54
C THR A 219 29.40 82.83 20.81
N VAL A 220 30.74 82.87 20.71
CA VAL A 220 31.55 81.76 20.19
C VAL A 220 31.36 80.51 21.06
N GLU A 221 31.51 80.64 22.39
CA GLU A 221 31.26 79.57 23.37
C GLU A 221 29.84 78.97 23.25
N ARG A 222 28.84 79.81 23.00
CA ARG A 222 27.46 79.35 22.77
C ARG A 222 27.31 78.53 21.49
N PHE A 223 28.04 78.83 20.42
CA PHE A 223 28.05 78.01 19.20
C PHE A 223 28.78 76.68 19.43
N LEU A 224 29.96 76.70 20.06
CA LEU A 224 30.74 75.50 20.38
C LEU A 224 29.96 74.51 21.27
N THR A 225 29.30 75.01 22.32
CA THR A 225 28.43 74.19 23.18
C THR A 225 27.20 73.66 22.46
N LEU A 226 26.60 74.42 21.54
CA LEU A 226 25.50 73.94 20.70
C LEU A 226 25.97 72.85 19.71
N GLN A 227 27.16 73.01 19.13
CA GLN A 227 27.79 72.06 18.23
C GLN A 227 28.11 70.74 18.93
N ARG A 228 28.72 70.77 20.13
CA ARG A 228 28.95 69.56 20.95
C ARG A 228 27.62 68.87 21.31
N ARG A 229 26.61 69.62 21.75
CA ARG A 229 25.27 69.06 22.01
C ARG A 229 24.62 68.46 20.76
N LYS A 230 24.91 68.99 19.56
CA LYS A 230 24.40 68.46 18.29
C LYS A 230 25.15 67.22 17.81
N SER A 231 26.47 67.13 18.02
CA SER A 231 27.22 65.90 17.75
C SER A 231 26.81 64.77 18.70
N GLU A 232 26.59 65.05 19.98
CA GLU A 232 26.00 64.09 20.95
C GLU A 232 24.61 63.60 20.54
N GLN A 233 23.74 64.50 20.06
CA GLN A 233 22.42 64.12 19.53
C GLN A 233 22.56 63.24 18.28
N SER A 234 23.50 63.55 17.39
CA SER A 234 23.75 62.78 16.16
C SER A 234 24.31 61.39 16.46
N SER A 235 25.27 61.25 17.38
CA SER A 235 25.82 59.95 17.78
C SER A 235 24.79 59.10 18.50
N ALA A 236 23.96 59.68 19.39
CA ALA A 236 22.87 58.97 20.05
C ALA A 236 21.80 58.47 19.05
N LEU A 237 21.48 59.25 18.01
CA LEU A 237 20.58 58.82 16.93
C LEU A 237 21.21 57.72 16.06
N CYS A 238 22.51 57.83 15.74
CA CYS A 238 23.25 56.81 15.00
C CYS A 238 23.26 55.47 15.76
N LEU A 239 23.55 55.49 17.07
CA LEU A 239 23.50 54.30 17.92
C LEU A 239 22.09 53.69 17.99
N ARG A 240 21.03 54.52 18.06
CA ARG A 240 19.64 54.04 17.98
C ARG A 240 19.33 53.37 16.64
N TYR A 241 19.77 53.97 15.53
CA TYR A 241 19.59 53.42 14.19
C TYR A 241 20.33 52.07 14.02
N ILE A 242 21.59 51.98 14.47
CA ILE A 242 22.37 50.74 14.43
C ILE A 242 21.68 49.64 15.26
N ARG A 243 21.23 49.94 16.48
CA ARG A 243 20.49 48.98 17.32
C ARG A 243 19.20 48.50 16.65
N ALA A 244 18.42 49.42 16.07
CA ALA A 244 17.20 49.05 15.35
C ALA A 244 17.49 48.19 14.11
N ARG A 245 18.51 48.53 13.33
CA ARG A 245 18.95 47.75 12.16
C ARG A 245 19.40 46.34 12.55
N ASN A 246 20.17 46.19 13.62
CA ASN A 246 20.61 44.89 14.10
C ASN A 246 19.43 44.05 14.60
N ALA A 247 18.51 44.63 15.38
CA ALA A 247 17.31 43.94 15.84
C ALA A 247 16.41 43.48 14.68
N VAL A 248 16.29 44.28 13.61
CA VAL A 248 15.58 43.85 12.37
C VAL A 248 16.32 42.68 11.70
N ALA A 249 17.64 42.74 11.57
CA ALA A 249 18.41 41.65 10.97
C ALA A 249 18.36 40.34 11.79
N GLU A 250 18.35 40.44 13.12
CA GLU A 250 18.14 39.32 14.04
C GLU A 250 16.74 38.70 13.88
N LEU A 251 15.69 39.54 13.84
CA LEU A 251 14.32 39.07 13.60
C LEU A 251 14.15 38.45 12.21
N GLU A 252 14.73 39.03 11.16
CA GLU A 252 14.75 38.44 9.81
C GLU A 252 15.46 37.09 9.77
N ALA A 253 16.57 36.93 10.51
CA ALA A 253 17.27 35.66 10.61
C ALA A 253 16.43 34.61 11.36
N ILE A 254 15.75 35.00 12.44
CA ILE A 254 14.81 34.13 13.16
C ILE A 254 13.65 33.70 12.25
N VAL A 255 13.03 34.63 11.50
CA VAL A 255 11.95 34.32 10.56
C VAL A 255 12.42 33.34 9.48
N LYS A 256 13.57 33.59 8.83
CA LYS A 256 14.14 32.68 7.84
C LYS A 256 14.43 31.28 8.41
N ASN A 257 14.94 31.21 9.65
CA ASN A 257 15.18 29.94 10.35
C ASN A 257 13.88 29.21 10.73
N LEU A 258 12.75 29.92 10.89
CA LEU A 258 11.44 29.32 11.12
C LEU A 258 10.77 28.87 9.79
N GLU A 259 11.03 29.57 8.69
CA GLU A 259 10.59 29.20 7.34
C GLU A 259 11.30 27.94 6.79
N THR A 260 12.49 27.61 7.31
CA THR A 260 13.28 26.44 6.92
C THR A 260 13.40 25.41 8.05
N LEU A 261 12.88 24.19 7.85
CA LEU A 261 13.13 23.04 8.74
C LEU A 261 14.60 22.55 8.66
N GLY A 262 15.32 22.92 7.60
CA GLY A 262 16.72 22.58 7.37
C GLY A 262 17.25 23.21 6.08
N PRO A 263 18.54 23.01 5.75
CA PRO A 263 19.13 23.57 4.53
C PRO A 263 18.41 23.05 3.28
N GLY A 264 17.69 23.95 2.59
CA GLY A 264 16.90 23.63 1.40
C GLY A 264 15.52 23.00 1.66
N LEU A 265 15.08 22.89 2.92
CA LEU A 265 13.80 22.28 3.29
C LEU A 265 12.87 23.33 3.90
N TYR A 266 11.90 23.81 3.12
CA TYR A 266 10.99 24.89 3.53
C TYR A 266 9.67 24.35 4.09
N VAL A 267 9.10 25.02 5.10
CA VAL A 267 7.79 24.67 5.71
C VAL A 267 6.71 24.52 4.64
N TYR A 268 6.61 25.51 3.73
CA TYR A 268 5.62 25.51 2.65
C TYR A 268 5.71 24.28 1.73
N GLN A 269 6.92 23.77 1.46
CA GLN A 269 7.09 22.57 0.62
C GLN A 269 6.59 21.31 1.33
N TYR A 270 6.75 21.24 2.66
CA TYR A 270 6.19 20.16 3.48
C TYR A 270 4.66 20.23 3.53
N GLU A 271 4.09 21.43 3.69
CA GLU A 271 2.63 21.64 3.64
C GLU A 271 2.05 21.26 2.28
N GLN A 272 2.70 21.67 1.18
CA GLN A 272 2.30 21.29 -0.18
C GLN A 272 2.36 19.77 -0.38
N LEU A 273 3.43 19.10 0.07
CA LEU A 273 3.54 17.64 -0.01
C LEU A 273 2.45 16.93 0.81
N ASN A 274 2.04 17.48 1.95
CA ASN A 274 0.96 16.95 2.78
C ASN A 274 -0.42 17.10 2.08
N ILE A 275 -0.68 18.25 1.44
CA ILE A 275 -1.87 18.48 0.62
C ILE A 275 -1.90 17.50 -0.57
N ASP A 276 -0.78 17.34 -1.27
CA ASP A 276 -0.68 16.42 -2.41
C ASP A 276 -0.87 14.97 -1.98
N ASN A 277 -0.31 14.55 -0.84
CA ASN A 277 -0.53 13.22 -0.27
C ASN A 277 -2.01 12.97 0.04
N GLN A 278 -2.70 13.91 0.70
CA GLN A 278 -4.15 13.84 0.93
C GLN A 278 -4.93 13.71 -0.38
N ASN A 279 -4.61 14.53 -1.39
CA ASN A 279 -5.23 14.47 -2.72
C ASN A 279 -4.99 13.12 -3.43
N TYR A 280 -3.82 12.49 -3.24
CA TYR A 280 -3.57 11.16 -3.79
C TYR A 280 -4.34 10.07 -3.04
N ASN A 281 -4.46 10.15 -1.71
CA ASN A 281 -5.27 9.21 -0.93
C ASN A 281 -6.75 9.26 -1.33
N THR A 282 -7.35 10.44 -1.44
CA THR A 282 -8.73 10.58 -1.93
C THR A 282 -8.91 10.02 -3.36
N LYS A 283 -7.92 10.21 -4.25
CA LYS A 283 -7.95 9.58 -5.58
C LYS A 283 -7.85 8.06 -5.53
N ILE A 284 -7.10 7.49 -4.58
CA ILE A 284 -7.02 6.04 -4.37
C ILE A 284 -8.38 5.53 -3.87
N GLU A 285 -8.95 6.16 -2.85
CA GLU A 285 -10.29 5.84 -2.32
C GLU A 285 -11.36 5.83 -3.43
N GLU A 286 -11.41 6.87 -4.27
CA GLU A 286 -12.32 6.92 -5.43
C GLU A 286 -12.12 5.72 -6.40
N ARG A 287 -10.86 5.34 -6.70
CA ARG A 287 -10.58 4.21 -7.60
C ARG A 287 -10.91 2.87 -6.94
N GLU A 288 -10.71 2.73 -5.64
CA GLU A 288 -11.13 1.55 -4.88
C GLU A 288 -12.66 1.39 -4.90
N ASP A 289 -13.37 2.50 -4.73
CA ASP A 289 -14.83 2.57 -4.84
C ASP A 289 -15.34 2.16 -6.24
N GLU A 290 -14.66 2.63 -7.30
CA GLU A 290 -14.92 2.21 -8.69
C GLU A 290 -14.60 0.72 -8.92
N LEU A 291 -13.50 0.21 -8.36
CA LEU A 291 -13.14 -1.22 -8.42
C LEU A 291 -14.18 -2.09 -7.70
N ILE A 292 -14.69 -1.66 -6.55
CA ILE A 292 -15.77 -2.35 -5.83
C ILE A 292 -17.03 -2.38 -6.69
N LYS A 293 -17.46 -1.23 -7.24
CA LYS A 293 -18.62 -1.13 -8.16
C LYS A 293 -18.47 -1.99 -9.43
N ASN A 294 -17.25 -2.17 -9.94
CA ASN A 294 -17.00 -3.05 -11.08
C ASN A 294 -16.96 -4.53 -10.70
N ARG A 295 -16.47 -4.87 -9.49
CA ARG A 295 -16.54 -6.24 -8.95
C ARG A 295 -17.99 -6.68 -8.70
N THR A 296 -18.85 -5.82 -8.15
CA THR A 296 -20.28 -6.17 -7.94
C THR A 296 -20.99 -6.43 -9.27
N LYS A 297 -20.82 -5.55 -10.27
CA LYS A 297 -21.34 -5.76 -11.64
C LYS A 297 -20.83 -7.07 -12.26
N CYS A 298 -19.56 -7.42 -12.06
CA CYS A 298 -19.01 -8.69 -12.53
C CYS A 298 -19.70 -9.89 -11.86
N THR A 299 -19.95 -9.83 -10.54
CA THR A 299 -20.70 -10.88 -9.84
C THR A 299 -22.16 -10.97 -10.29
N GLU A 300 -22.83 -9.84 -10.53
CA GLU A 300 -24.20 -9.79 -11.09
C GLU A 300 -24.26 -10.42 -12.49
N HIS A 301 -23.32 -10.05 -13.39
CA HIS A 301 -23.22 -10.66 -14.71
C HIS A 301 -22.93 -12.17 -14.65
N ASN A 302 -22.10 -12.63 -13.72
CA ASN A 302 -21.83 -14.05 -13.53
C ASN A 302 -23.07 -14.84 -13.06
N GLN A 303 -23.93 -14.24 -12.23
CA GLN A 303 -25.23 -14.80 -11.84
C GLN A 303 -26.19 -14.86 -13.04
N ILE A 304 -26.27 -13.79 -13.84
CA ILE A 304 -27.07 -13.78 -15.07
C ILE A 304 -26.59 -14.87 -16.06
N LEU A 305 -25.28 -15.04 -16.23
CA LEU A 305 -24.69 -16.09 -17.06
C LEU A 305 -24.90 -17.50 -16.48
N ALA A 306 -25.09 -17.66 -15.17
CA ALA A 306 -25.51 -18.93 -14.57
C ALA A 306 -26.97 -19.22 -14.95
N HIS A 307 -27.89 -18.27 -14.75
CA HIS A 307 -29.30 -18.42 -15.12
C HIS A 307 -29.53 -18.62 -16.62
N ILE A 308 -28.71 -18.04 -17.49
CA ILE A 308 -28.77 -18.31 -18.93
C ILE A 308 -28.36 -19.77 -19.22
N ARG A 309 -27.32 -20.29 -18.57
CA ARG A 309 -26.90 -21.70 -18.72
C ARG A 309 -27.94 -22.68 -18.17
N GLU A 310 -28.55 -22.39 -17.03
CA GLU A 310 -29.66 -23.17 -16.46
C GLU A 310 -30.85 -23.23 -17.42
N LYS A 311 -31.26 -22.07 -17.99
CA LYS A 311 -32.36 -22.01 -18.97
C LYS A 311 -32.02 -22.73 -20.27
N MET A 312 -30.78 -22.62 -20.75
CA MET A 312 -30.30 -23.31 -21.95
C MET A 312 -30.38 -24.84 -21.76
N HIS A 313 -29.83 -25.35 -20.66
CA HIS A 313 -29.91 -26.78 -20.32
C HIS A 313 -31.36 -27.28 -20.25
N HIS A 314 -32.25 -26.49 -19.64
CA HIS A 314 -33.68 -26.83 -19.59
C HIS A 314 -34.35 -26.80 -20.98
N THR A 315 -33.97 -25.87 -21.87
CA THR A 315 -34.48 -25.89 -23.26
C THR A 315 -33.91 -27.05 -24.07
N ASP A 316 -32.67 -27.44 -23.83
CA ASP A 316 -32.04 -28.60 -24.47
C ASP A 316 -32.77 -29.90 -24.04
N GLU A 317 -33.04 -30.08 -22.73
CA GLU A 317 -33.88 -31.18 -22.21
C GLU A 317 -35.26 -31.23 -22.88
N VAL A 318 -35.92 -30.07 -23.05
CA VAL A 318 -37.24 -29.99 -23.70
C VAL A 318 -37.18 -30.33 -25.19
N ILE A 319 -36.07 -30.01 -25.87
CA ILE A 319 -35.82 -30.44 -27.25
C ILE A 319 -35.65 -31.96 -27.31
N ASP A 320 -34.82 -32.55 -26.44
CA ASP A 320 -34.61 -34.00 -26.38
C ASP A 320 -35.94 -34.76 -26.17
N PHE A 321 -36.82 -34.26 -25.28
CA PHE A 321 -38.16 -34.84 -25.10
C PHE A 321 -39.05 -34.69 -26.35
N ALA A 322 -39.04 -33.53 -27.01
CA ALA A 322 -39.82 -33.30 -28.22
C ALA A 322 -39.32 -34.13 -29.42
N GLU A 323 -38.01 -34.40 -29.50
CA GLU A 323 -37.43 -35.33 -30.48
C GLU A 323 -37.84 -36.78 -30.21
N CYS A 324 -37.92 -37.20 -28.93
CA CYS A 324 -38.47 -38.50 -28.56
C CYS A 324 -39.96 -38.63 -28.97
N ASP A 325 -40.79 -37.65 -28.62
CA ASP A 325 -42.22 -37.62 -28.96
C ASP A 325 -42.44 -37.65 -30.49
N LEU A 326 -41.61 -36.93 -31.25
CA LEU A 326 -41.62 -36.96 -32.72
C LEU A 326 -41.24 -38.35 -33.25
N GLY A 327 -40.20 -38.98 -32.70
CA GLY A 327 -39.77 -40.33 -33.08
C GLY A 327 -40.85 -41.38 -32.84
N ASP A 328 -41.57 -41.30 -31.72
CA ASP A 328 -42.71 -42.18 -31.43
C ASP A 328 -43.86 -41.96 -32.43
N ALA A 329 -44.21 -40.71 -32.73
CA ALA A 329 -45.23 -40.39 -33.74
C ALA A 329 -44.83 -40.84 -35.16
N GLU A 330 -43.55 -40.75 -35.52
CA GLU A 330 -43.02 -41.29 -36.78
C GLU A 330 -43.13 -42.82 -36.82
N MET A 331 -42.78 -43.53 -35.74
CA MET A 331 -42.93 -44.98 -35.64
C MET A 331 -44.40 -45.41 -35.79
N GLU A 332 -45.34 -44.71 -35.16
CA GLU A 332 -46.78 -44.96 -35.36
C GLU A 332 -47.22 -44.73 -36.81
N PHE A 333 -46.75 -43.65 -37.44
CA PHE A 333 -47.03 -43.37 -38.85
C PHE A 333 -46.47 -44.46 -39.79
N TYR A 334 -45.25 -44.95 -39.55
CA TYR A 334 -44.68 -46.04 -40.34
C TYR A 334 -45.47 -47.34 -40.17
N ARG A 335 -45.86 -47.71 -38.94
CA ARG A 335 -46.73 -48.88 -38.68
C ARG A 335 -48.07 -48.76 -39.42
N ALA A 336 -48.76 -47.63 -39.29
CA ALA A 336 -50.03 -47.40 -39.97
C ALA A 336 -49.89 -47.43 -41.52
N ARG A 337 -48.75 -46.97 -42.05
CA ARG A 337 -48.41 -47.02 -43.47
C ARG A 337 -48.14 -48.44 -43.97
N GLU A 338 -47.46 -49.27 -43.17
CA GLU A 338 -47.23 -50.69 -43.43
C GLU A 338 -48.54 -51.47 -43.42
N ASP A 339 -49.37 -51.29 -42.40
CA ASP A 339 -50.71 -51.89 -42.30
C ASP A 339 -51.58 -51.53 -43.50
N LEU A 340 -51.60 -50.26 -43.91
CA LEU A 340 -52.29 -49.82 -45.12
C LEU A 340 -51.72 -50.49 -46.38
N GLY A 341 -50.40 -50.71 -46.45
CA GLY A 341 -49.74 -51.48 -47.51
C GLY A 341 -50.21 -52.94 -47.55
N MET A 342 -50.26 -53.60 -46.39
CA MET A 342 -50.71 -54.98 -46.24
C MET A 342 -52.19 -55.14 -46.60
N ILE A 343 -53.05 -54.22 -46.16
CA ILE A 343 -54.47 -54.18 -46.53
C ILE A 343 -54.65 -53.95 -48.03
N LYS A 344 -53.92 -53.01 -48.63
CA LYS A 344 -53.94 -52.78 -50.10
C LYS A 344 -53.48 -54.02 -50.87
N SER A 345 -52.43 -54.70 -50.40
CA SER A 345 -51.94 -55.95 -50.98
C SER A 345 -52.97 -57.08 -50.90
N ARG A 346 -53.56 -57.32 -49.71
CA ARG A 346 -54.64 -58.31 -49.52
C ARG A 346 -55.85 -58.01 -50.42
N ARG A 347 -56.29 -56.75 -50.48
CA ARG A 347 -57.37 -56.30 -51.36
C ARG A 347 -57.04 -56.55 -52.84
N ASN A 348 -55.80 -56.30 -53.27
CA ASN A 348 -55.38 -56.55 -54.64
C ASN A 348 -55.36 -58.06 -54.95
N LYS A 349 -54.84 -58.91 -54.05
CA LYS A 349 -54.91 -60.38 -54.16
C LYS A 349 -56.35 -60.88 -54.30
N LEU A 350 -57.27 -60.34 -53.49
CA LEU A 350 -58.71 -60.66 -53.58
C LEU A 350 -59.33 -60.20 -54.91
N ARG A 351 -58.94 -59.05 -55.46
CA ARG A 351 -59.37 -58.61 -56.80
C ARG A 351 -58.88 -59.55 -57.89
N TRP A 352 -57.60 -59.95 -57.84
CA TRP A 352 -57.01 -60.86 -58.82
C TRP A 352 -57.67 -62.25 -58.75
N SER A 353 -57.89 -62.78 -57.56
CA SER A 353 -58.63 -64.04 -57.37
C SER A 353 -60.09 -63.93 -57.85
N LEU A 354 -60.78 -62.80 -57.60
CA LEU A 354 -62.13 -62.56 -58.13
C LEU A 354 -62.14 -62.48 -59.67
N GLU A 355 -61.12 -61.89 -60.27
CA GLU A 355 -60.95 -61.84 -61.73
C GLU A 355 -60.62 -63.22 -62.31
N GLU A 356 -59.78 -64.01 -61.65
CA GLU A 356 -59.46 -65.39 -62.03
C GLU A 356 -60.71 -66.30 -61.96
N GLU A 357 -61.48 -66.25 -60.88
CA GLU A 357 -62.73 -67.00 -60.75
C GLU A 357 -63.80 -66.52 -61.76
N ARG A 358 -63.83 -65.21 -62.09
CA ARG A 358 -64.67 -64.69 -63.18
C ARG A 358 -64.25 -65.22 -64.55
N LEU A 359 -62.95 -65.38 -64.81
CA LEU A 359 -62.44 -65.99 -66.04
C LEU A 359 -62.78 -67.48 -66.10
N LYS A 360 -62.58 -68.24 -65.01
CA LYS A 360 -62.95 -69.67 -64.91
C LYS A 360 -64.44 -69.91 -65.14
N ALA A 361 -65.30 -69.10 -64.52
CA ALA A 361 -66.75 -69.19 -64.69
C ALA A 361 -67.24 -68.60 -66.04
N GLY A 362 -66.39 -67.89 -66.78
CA GLY A 362 -66.65 -67.40 -68.13
C GLY A 362 -67.99 -66.66 -68.26
N LEU A 363 -68.78 -67.03 -69.27
CA LEU A 363 -70.08 -66.42 -69.57
C LEU A 363 -71.12 -66.57 -68.45
N LEU A 364 -71.00 -67.53 -67.52
CA LEU A 364 -71.95 -67.68 -66.40
C LEU A 364 -71.95 -66.44 -65.49
N THR A 365 -70.85 -65.70 -65.43
CA THR A 365 -70.76 -64.44 -64.65
C THR A 365 -71.41 -63.25 -65.33
N ARG A 366 -71.58 -63.29 -66.65
CA ARG A 366 -72.17 -62.23 -67.48
C ARG A 366 -73.45 -62.73 -68.14
N LYS A 367 -74.52 -62.78 -67.33
CA LYS A 367 -75.84 -63.31 -67.70
C LYS A 367 -76.39 -62.73 -69.00
N ASP A 368 -76.12 -61.46 -69.29
CA ASP A 368 -76.58 -60.78 -70.49
C ASP A 368 -75.90 -61.35 -71.74
N LEU A 369 -74.56 -61.46 -71.72
CA LEU A 369 -73.78 -62.05 -72.80
C LEU A 369 -74.08 -63.55 -73.01
N LEU A 370 -74.46 -64.26 -71.94
CA LEU A 370 -74.94 -65.65 -72.03
C LEU A 370 -76.32 -65.73 -72.73
N ARG A 371 -77.23 -64.78 -72.46
CA ARG A 371 -78.51 -64.68 -73.16
C ARG A 371 -78.33 -64.33 -74.63
N ASP A 372 -77.44 -63.40 -74.95
CA ASP A 372 -77.13 -63.03 -76.34
C ASP A 372 -76.52 -64.22 -77.11
N PHE A 373 -75.62 -64.98 -76.48
CA PHE A 373 -75.06 -66.19 -77.10
C PHE A 373 -76.13 -67.26 -77.32
N GLN A 374 -77.05 -67.46 -76.37
CA GLN A 374 -78.20 -68.36 -76.56
C GLN A 374 -79.11 -67.89 -77.69
N ALA A 375 -79.45 -66.61 -77.76
CA ALA A 375 -80.25 -66.04 -78.85
C ALA A 375 -79.57 -66.25 -80.21
N SER A 376 -78.25 -66.09 -80.30
CA SER A 376 -77.50 -66.36 -81.54
C SER A 376 -77.48 -67.84 -81.93
N LEU A 377 -77.46 -68.76 -80.95
CA LEU A 377 -77.60 -70.21 -81.20
C LEU A 377 -78.99 -70.56 -81.71
N ASP A 378 -80.04 -70.01 -81.09
CA ASP A 378 -81.43 -70.20 -81.52
C ASP A 378 -81.64 -69.65 -82.94
N GLU A 379 -81.03 -68.50 -83.28
CA GLU A 379 -81.01 -67.95 -84.63
C GLU A 379 -80.27 -68.84 -85.64
N VAL A 380 -79.10 -69.38 -85.28
CA VAL A 380 -78.36 -70.35 -86.12
C VAL A 380 -79.15 -71.64 -86.33
N VAL A 381 -79.85 -72.15 -85.31
CA VAL A 381 -80.75 -73.31 -85.44
C VAL A 381 -81.91 -72.98 -86.39
N HIS A 382 -82.52 -71.81 -86.27
CA HIS A 382 -83.58 -71.35 -87.15
C HIS A 382 -83.10 -71.22 -88.61
N LEU A 383 -81.92 -70.63 -88.85
CA LEU A 383 -81.28 -70.57 -90.17
C LEU A 383 -80.94 -71.97 -90.72
N GLY A 384 -80.49 -72.89 -89.87
CA GLY A 384 -80.23 -74.28 -90.25
C GLY A 384 -81.50 -75.04 -90.66
N GLN A 385 -82.62 -74.82 -89.97
CA GLN A 385 -83.93 -75.35 -90.37
C GLN A 385 -84.38 -74.71 -91.70
N ARG A 386 -84.19 -73.40 -91.88
CA ARG A 386 -84.51 -72.69 -93.12
C ARG A 386 -83.70 -73.22 -94.31
N LYS A 387 -82.41 -73.52 -94.10
CA LYS A 387 -81.55 -74.19 -95.09
C LYS A 387 -82.10 -75.56 -95.49
N LYS A 388 -82.46 -76.42 -94.53
CA LYS A 388 -83.07 -77.74 -94.82
C LYS A 388 -84.40 -77.62 -95.58
N GLN A 389 -85.22 -76.62 -95.27
CA GLN A 389 -86.46 -76.33 -96.02
C GLN A 389 -86.17 -75.93 -97.47
N LEU A 390 -85.17 -75.06 -97.69
CA LEU A 390 -84.73 -74.65 -99.02
C LEU A 390 -84.11 -75.81 -99.81
N GLU A 391 -83.27 -76.65 -99.19
CA GLU A 391 -82.73 -77.87 -99.81
C GLU A 391 -83.84 -78.83 -100.24
N ALA A 392 -84.89 -79.00 -99.41
CA ALA A 392 -86.07 -79.80 -99.75
C ALA A 392 -86.88 -79.19 -100.92
N GLN A 393 -86.98 -77.86 -101.00
CA GLN A 393 -87.62 -77.16 -102.13
C GLN A 393 -86.80 -77.33 -103.42
N VAL A 394 -85.47 -77.15 -103.37
CA VAL A 394 -84.57 -77.40 -104.51
C VAL A 394 -84.63 -78.87 -104.94
N LEU A 395 -84.72 -79.81 -104.01
CA LEU A 395 -84.93 -81.23 -104.33
C LEU A 395 -86.25 -81.48 -105.07
N LYS A 396 -87.37 -80.85 -104.65
CA LYS A 396 -88.67 -80.92 -105.34
C LYS A 396 -88.59 -80.30 -106.75
N ALA A 397 -88.08 -79.07 -106.86
CA ALA A 397 -87.87 -78.42 -108.15
C ALA A 397 -86.98 -79.25 -109.10
N SER A 398 -85.93 -79.91 -108.58
CA SER A 398 -85.08 -80.81 -109.38
C SER A 398 -85.78 -82.08 -109.85
N LYS A 399 -86.84 -82.52 -109.15
CA LYS A 399 -87.69 -83.65 -109.57
C LYS A 399 -88.70 -83.19 -110.62
N GLU A 400 -89.34 -82.05 -110.41
CA GLU A 400 -90.23 -81.40 -111.39
C GLU A 400 -89.51 -81.13 -112.71
N LEU A 401 -88.29 -80.58 -112.68
CA LEU A 401 -87.45 -80.37 -113.87
C LEU A 401 -87.07 -81.69 -114.57
N ARG A 402 -86.92 -82.79 -113.82
CA ARG A 402 -86.70 -84.14 -114.38
C ARG A 402 -87.96 -84.73 -115.00
N HIS A 403 -89.15 -84.45 -114.46
CA HIS A 403 -90.42 -84.83 -115.08
C HIS A 403 -90.70 -84.00 -116.35
N ALA A 404 -90.42 -82.69 -116.34
CA ALA A 404 -90.51 -81.84 -117.53
C ALA A 404 -89.57 -82.32 -118.65
N ARG A 405 -88.30 -82.64 -118.34
CA ARG A 405 -87.35 -83.22 -119.32
C ARG A 405 -87.83 -84.56 -119.91
N LYS A 406 -88.49 -85.41 -119.12
CA LYS A 406 -89.08 -86.66 -119.62
C LYS A 406 -90.28 -86.42 -120.54
N HIS A 407 -91.08 -85.38 -120.29
CA HIS A 407 -92.20 -85.02 -121.17
C HIS A 407 -91.74 -84.50 -122.54
N VAL A 408 -90.68 -83.69 -122.57
CA VAL A 408 -90.08 -83.17 -123.83
C VAL A 408 -89.46 -84.29 -124.67
N LEU A 409 -88.78 -85.25 -124.04
CA LEU A 409 -88.20 -86.42 -124.73
C LEU A 409 -89.24 -87.45 -125.23
N ALA A 410 -90.45 -87.45 -124.67
CA ALA A 410 -91.54 -88.30 -125.16
C ALA A 410 -92.21 -87.73 -126.42
N GLN A 411 -92.29 -86.40 -126.54
CA GLN A 411 -92.85 -85.74 -127.73
C GLN A 411 -91.92 -85.80 -128.96
N SER A 412 -90.60 -85.96 -128.79
CA SER A 412 -89.65 -86.04 -129.91
C SER A 412 -89.60 -87.39 -130.64
N ASN A 413 -90.12 -88.47 -130.04
CA ASN A 413 -90.02 -89.83 -130.60
C ASN A 413 -91.26 -90.27 -131.40
N LEU A 414 -92.25 -89.39 -131.59
CA LEU A 414 -93.49 -89.68 -132.32
C LEU A 414 -93.46 -89.19 -133.80
N HIS A 415 -92.26 -89.02 -134.38
CA HIS A 415 -92.05 -88.29 -135.66
C HIS A 415 -90.97 -88.88 -136.61
N ARG A 416 -90.63 -90.17 -136.49
CA ARG A 416 -89.85 -90.94 -137.48
C ARG A 416 -90.41 -92.36 -137.59
N HIS A 417 -90.55 -92.88 -138.82
CA HIS A 417 -91.39 -94.01 -139.25
C HIS A 417 -92.89 -93.63 -139.39
N MET A 418 -93.44 -93.20 -140.52
CA MET A 418 -92.93 -92.73 -141.84
C MET A 418 -91.41 -92.83 -142.10
#